data_AF-A0A8T5NJ52-F1
#
_entry.id   AF-A0A8T5NJ52-F1
#
_cell.length_a   1.000
_cell.length_b   1.000
_cell.length_c   1.000
_cell.angle_alpha   90.00
_cell.angle_beta   90.00
_cell.angle_gamma   90.00
#
_symmetry.space_group_name_H-M   'P 1'
#
loop_
_entity.id
_entity.type
_entity.pdbx_description
1 polymer ?
#
loop_
_entity_poly.entity_id
_entity_poly.type
_entity_poly.pdbx_seq_one_letter_code
_entity_poly.pdbx_strand_id
1 'polypeptide(L)' 'MTKIVHVQSVLPFNDSVALKQKTGESSIKEAISKAVYHYLKCKNSEPNPSKF' A
#
# COMPACT_ATOMS: atom_id res chain seq x y z
N MET A 1 14.03 -15.72 -11.82
CA MET A 1 13.31 -14.62 -12.51
C MET A 1 12.10 -14.23 -11.68
N THR A 2 12.01 -12.97 -11.27
CA THR A 2 10.81 -12.45 -10.59
C THR A 2 9.74 -12.19 -11.65
N LYS A 3 8.57 -12.81 -11.53
CA LYS A 3 7.43 -12.55 -12.41
C LYS A 3 6.77 -11.24 -11.96
N ILE A 4 6.84 -10.22 -12.79
CA ILE A 4 6.27 -8.89 -12.49
C ILE A 4 5.04 -8.68 -13.37
N VAL A 5 3.94 -8.23 -12.76
CA VAL A 5 2.73 -7.80 -13.47
C VAL A 5 2.64 -6.28 -13.38
N HIS A 6 2.47 -5.61 -14.51
CA HIS A 6 2.20 -4.18 -14.55
C HIS A 6 0.69 -3.95 -14.59
N VAL A 7 0.19 -3.07 -13.74
CA VAL A 7 -1.23 -2.74 -13.66
C VAL A 7 -1.38 -1.24 -13.85
N GLN A 8 -2.32 -0.83 -14.71
CA GLN A 8 -2.76 0.56 -14.85
C GLN A 8 -4.04 0.74 -14.05
N SER A 9 -4.11 1.82 -13.26
CA SER A 9 -5.28 2.13 -12.43
C SER A 9 -5.54 3.63 -12.44
N VAL A 10 -6.79 4.00 -12.17
CA VAL A 10 -7.25 5.39 -12.02
C VAL A 10 -7.58 5.61 -10.55
N LEU A 11 -7.02 6.68 -9.98
CA LEU A 11 -7.23 7.07 -8.59
C LEU A 11 -7.62 8.55 -8.54
N PRO A 12 -8.50 8.96 -7.61
CA PRO A 12 -8.75 10.36 -7.36
C PRO A 12 -7.44 11.10 -7.01
N PHE A 13 -7.29 12.31 -7.53
CA PHE A 13 -6.06 13.08 -7.35
C PHE A 13 -5.73 13.29 -5.88
N ASN A 14 -6.70 13.73 -5.08
CA ASN A 14 -6.51 13.99 -3.65
C ASN A 14 -6.10 12.73 -2.87
N ASP A 15 -6.68 11.58 -3.21
CA ASP A 15 -6.33 10.31 -2.57
C ASP A 15 -4.91 9.89 -2.93
N SER A 16 -4.47 10.13 -4.18
CA SER A 16 -3.11 9.86 -4.60
C SER A 16 -2.08 10.73 -3.87
N VAL A 17 -2.41 12.00 -3.61
CA VAL A 17 -1.58 12.93 -2.84
C VAL A 17 -1.52 12.53 -1.38
N ALA A 18 -2.68 12.25 -0.77
CA ALA A 18 -2.76 11.81 0.62
C ALA A 18 -2.00 10.50 0.85
N LEU A 19 -2.09 9.56 -0.10
CA LEU A 19 -1.37 8.29 -0.03
C LEU A 19 0.14 8.51 -0.06
N LYS A 20 0.65 9.33 -1.00
CA LYS A 20 2.07 9.69 -1.09
C LYS A 20 2.60 10.32 0.20
N GLN A 21 1.85 11.26 0.77
CA GLN A 21 2.19 11.91 2.04
C GLN A 21 2.25 10.89 3.18
N LYS A 22 1.23 10.03 3.28
CA LYS A 22 1.14 9.00 4.33
C LYS A 22 2.26 7.96 4.23
N THR A 23 2.67 7.59 3.03
CA THR A 23 3.76 6.61 2.83
C THR A 23 5.15 7.25 2.81
N GLY A 24 5.24 8.58 2.74
CA GLY A 24 6.50 9.32 2.55
C GLY A 24 7.12 9.13 1.15
N GLU A 25 6.33 8.74 0.15
CA GLU A 25 6.82 8.39 -1.19
C GLU A 25 6.52 9.50 -2.20
N SER A 26 7.47 9.82 -3.06
CA SER A 26 7.27 10.77 -4.15
C SER A 26 6.55 10.12 -5.35
N SER A 27 6.77 8.82 -5.54
CA SER A 27 6.17 8.00 -6.61
C SER A 27 4.86 7.37 -6.15
N ILE A 28 3.80 7.52 -6.97
CA ILE A 28 2.52 6.87 -6.67
C ILE A 28 2.62 5.35 -6.76
N LYS A 29 3.49 4.82 -7.63
CA LYS A 29 3.73 3.38 -7.77
C LYS A 29 4.31 2.79 -6.49
N GLU A 30 5.29 3.46 -5.88
CA GLU A 30 5.92 3.00 -4.63
C GLU A 30 4.95 3.14 -3.45
N ALA A 31 4.17 4.23 -3.41
CA ALA A 31 3.14 4.44 -2.41
C ALA A 31 2.07 3.32 -2.43
N ILE A 32 1.59 2.96 -3.62
CA ILE A 32 0.64 1.84 -3.82
C ILE A 32 1.29 0.51 -3.44
N SER A 33 2.51 0.25 -3.89
CA SER A 33 3.25 -0.97 -3.57
C SER A 33 3.34 -1.18 -2.05
N LYS A 34 3.79 -0.15 -1.31
CA LYS A 34 3.82 -0.16 0.16
C LYS A 34 2.44 -0.40 0.78
N ALA A 35 1.41 0.28 0.30
CA ALA A 35 0.06 0.14 0.83
C ALA A 35 -0.50 -1.28 0.63
N VAL A 36 -0.29 -1.88 -0.55
CA VAL A 36 -0.71 -3.25 -0.86
C VAL A 36 0.03 -4.24 0.04
N TYR A 37 1.35 -4.16 0.16
CA TYR A 37 2.10 -5.06 1.03
C TYR A 37 1.76 -4.88 2.51
N HIS A 38 1.49 -3.65 2.95
CA HIS A 38 1.00 -3.38 4.30
C HIS A 38 -0.36 -4.05 4.54
N TYR A 39 -1.33 -3.86 3.62
CA TYR A 39 -2.65 -4.48 3.70
C TYR A 39 -2.57 -6.01 3.77
N LEU A 40 -1.77 -6.62 2.89
CA LEU A 40 -1.57 -8.07 2.88
C LEU A 40 -0.90 -8.57 4.17
N LYS A 41 0.08 -7.83 4.71
CA LYS A 41 0.73 -8.16 5.97
C LYS A 41 -0.23 -8.08 7.15
N CYS A 42 -1.04 -7.03 7.23
CA CYS A 42 -2.04 -6.85 8.30
C CYS A 42 -3.14 -7.93 8.27
N LYS A 43 -3.55 -8.41 7.10
CA LYS A 43 -4.52 -9.50 6.98
C LYS A 43 -3.98 -10.84 7.49
N ASN A 44 -2.66 -11.03 7.41
CA ASN A 44 -1.99 -12.26 7.84
C ASN A 44 -1.52 -12.22 9.30
N SER A 45 -1.54 -11.05 9.95
CA SER A 45 -1.44 -10.97 11.41
C SER A 45 -2.82 -11.24 11.99
N GLU A 46 -2.99 -12.38 12.65
CA GLU A 46 -4.17 -12.64 13.49
C GLU A 46 -4.42 -11.43 14.41
N PRO A 47 -5.69 -11.07 14.69
CA PRO A 47 -5.98 -10.06 15.69
C PRO A 47 -5.45 -10.58 17.02
N ASN A 48 -4.28 -10.10 17.46
CA ASN A 48 -3.69 -10.52 18.73
C ASN A 48 -4.45 -9.84 19.88
N PRO A 49 -5.25 -10.57 20.68
CA PRO A 49 -6.05 -9.99 21.75
C PRO A 49 -5.24 -9.60 23.00
N SER A 50 -3.91 -9.80 23.01
CA SER A 50 -3.06 -9.57 24.20
C SER A 50 -2.33 -8.22 24.24
N LYS A 51 -2.79 -7.21 23.49
CA LYS A 51 -2.31 -5.82 23.60
C LYS A 51 -3.43 -4.82 23.88
N PHE A 52 -4.33 -5.17 24.79
CA PHE A 52 -5.18 -4.22 25.52
C PHE A 52 -4.72 -4.14 26.96
#